data_AF-A0A315TJU9-F1
#
_entry.id   AF-A0A315TJU9-F1
#
_cell.length_a   1.000
_cell.length_b   1.000
_cell.length_c   1.000
_cell.angle_alpha   90.00
_cell.angle_beta   90.00
_cell.angle_gamma   90.00
#
_symmetry.space_group_name_H-M   'P 1'
#
loop_
_entity.id
_entity.type
_entity.pdbx_description
1 polymer ?
#
loop_
_entity_poly.entity_id
_entity_poly.type
_entity_poly.pdbx_seq_one_letter_code
_entity_poly.pdbx_strand_id
1 'polypeptide(L)'
;MSRCWAKLADRKLILRERESKQAKITTLHEDGNGDPYTAPSGKYFTLPLEYWSDSWYRDLTVQGKAVLLIARSLRPGFYLPGRLVKKWYGFSPDVLTDGINDLRKHELITSKDRTREDYGTAQITFTEPHYTLGAPFDKPSKGQIDLGQLIKTPGIFTSERG
;
A
#
# COMPACT_ATOMS: atom_id res chain seq x y z
N MET A 1 30.88 14.23 -12.29
CA MET A 1 29.72 14.36 -11.37
C MET A 1 28.51 13.67 -12.00
N SER A 2 27.69 12.98 -11.21
CA SER A 2 26.53 12.23 -11.73
C SER A 2 25.46 13.19 -12.28
N ARG A 3 25.00 12.98 -13.53
CA ARG A 3 23.93 13.77 -14.18
C ARG A 3 22.60 13.72 -13.41
N CYS A 4 22.36 12.66 -12.64
CA CYS A 4 21.12 12.49 -11.90
C CYS A 4 20.97 13.55 -10.80
N TRP A 5 22.04 13.86 -10.07
CA TRP A 5 22.01 14.87 -9.02
C TRP A 5 21.73 16.28 -9.56
N ALA A 6 22.30 16.62 -10.71
CA ALA A 6 22.03 17.90 -11.37
C ALA A 6 20.54 18.01 -11.74
N LYS A 7 19.98 16.97 -12.37
CA LYS A 7 18.55 16.94 -12.73
C LYS A 7 17.61 17.05 -11.52
N LEU A 8 17.97 16.43 -10.38
CA LEU A 8 17.16 16.54 -9.16
C LEU A 8 17.22 17.95 -8.57
N ALA A 9 18.38 18.60 -8.61
CA ALA A 9 18.54 19.99 -8.18
C ALA A 9 17.77 20.97 -9.09
N ASP A 10 17.86 20.80 -10.42
CA ASP A 10 17.13 21.63 -11.39
C ASP A 10 15.60 21.55 -11.20
N ARG A 11 15.11 20.40 -10.72
CA ARG A 11 13.70 20.17 -10.42
C ARG A 11 13.28 20.61 -9.02
N LYS A 12 14.17 21.24 -8.25
CA LYS A 12 13.95 21.62 -6.84
C LYS A 12 13.51 20.45 -5.95
N LEU A 13 14.03 19.24 -6.23
CA LEU A 13 13.80 18.05 -5.39
C LEU A 13 14.90 17.83 -4.36
N ILE A 14 16.07 18.45 -4.59
CA ILE A 14 17.16 18.50 -3.63
C ILE A 14 17.78 19.89 -3.60
N LEU A 15 18.26 20.30 -2.43
CA LEU A 15 19.21 21.38 -2.27
C LEU A 15 20.60 20.78 -2.08
N ARG A 16 21.56 21.26 -2.86
CA ARG A 16 22.95 20.83 -2.75
C ARG A 16 23.80 21.99 -2.28
N GLU A 17 24.41 21.82 -1.12
CA GLU A 17 25.34 22.78 -0.55
C GLU A 17 26.73 22.16 -0.46
N ARG A 18 27.76 23.00 -0.50
CA ARG A 18 29.13 22.55 -0.26
C ARG A 18 29.42 22.70 1.23
N GLU A 19 29.62 21.59 1.91
CA GLU A 19 30.03 21.55 3.30
C GLU A 19 31.48 21.03 3.36
N SER A 20 32.43 21.98 3.43
CA SER A 20 33.88 21.69 3.42
C SER A 20 34.30 20.84 2.20
N LYS A 21 34.77 19.61 2.43
CA LYS A 21 35.20 18.64 1.41
C LYS A 21 34.06 17.77 0.84
N GLN A 22 32.84 17.87 1.39
CA GLN A 22 31.70 17.03 1.00
C GLN A 22 30.53 17.88 0.48
N ALA A 23 29.63 17.22 -0.25
CA ALA A 23 28.36 17.82 -0.66
C ALA A 23 27.30 17.45 0.39
N LYS A 24 26.68 18.46 1.00
CA LYS A 24 25.49 18.28 1.82
C LYS A 24 24.28 18.26 0.89
N ILE A 25 23.47 17.21 0.99
CA ILE A 25 22.27 17.04 0.18
C ILE A 25 21.07 17.09 1.13
N THR A 26 20.22 18.09 0.93
CA THR A 26 18.94 18.23 1.65
C THR A 26 17.82 17.87 0.70
N THR A 27 16.97 16.90 1.07
CA THR A 27 15.76 16.57 0.31
C THR A 27 14.74 17.68 0.44
N LEU A 28 14.09 18.05 -0.66
CA LEU A 28 13.05 19.08 -0.70
C LEU A 28 11.68 18.44 -0.97
N HIS A 29 10.60 19.18 -0.69
CA HIS A 29 9.24 18.74 -0.99
C HIS A 29 9.04 18.46 -2.49
N GLU A 30 8.29 17.40 -2.79
CA GLU A 30 8.01 16.96 -4.16
C GLU A 30 7.06 17.88 -4.96
N ASP A 31 6.42 18.84 -4.29
CA ASP A 31 5.55 19.84 -4.90
C ASP A 31 6.31 20.92 -5.69
N GLY A 32 7.65 20.95 -5.57
CA GLY A 32 8.52 21.89 -6.28
C GLY A 32 8.56 23.29 -5.67
N ASN A 33 7.96 23.49 -4.48
CA ASN A 33 8.05 24.74 -3.73
C ASN A 33 9.51 25.05 -3.33
N GLY A 34 10.27 24.01 -2.99
CA GLY A 34 11.68 24.10 -2.61
C GLY A 34 11.92 24.14 -1.10
N ASP A 35 10.86 23.94 -0.30
CA ASP A 35 10.98 23.79 1.15
C ASP A 35 11.65 22.46 1.52
N PRO A 36 12.44 22.41 2.62
CA PRO A 36 13.02 21.18 3.11
C PRO A 36 11.95 20.12 3.41
N TYR A 37 12.15 18.92 2.89
CA TYR A 37 11.25 17.80 3.15
C TYR A 37 11.26 17.47 4.64
N THR A 38 10.06 17.48 5.23
CA THR A 38 9.83 16.92 6.57
C THR A 38 9.12 15.59 6.44
N ALA A 39 9.72 14.54 6.99
CA ALA A 39 9.08 13.22 7.01
C ALA A 39 7.73 13.31 7.72
N PRO A 40 6.64 12.72 7.16
CA PRO A 40 5.35 12.74 7.82
C PRO A 40 5.45 12.02 9.17
N SER A 41 4.95 12.65 10.22
CA SER A 41 4.89 12.07 11.58
C SER A 41 3.81 11.01 11.75
N GLY A 42 2.96 10.84 10.73
CA GLY A 42 1.85 9.91 10.71
C GLY A 42 2.19 8.54 10.13
N LYS A 43 1.13 7.75 9.90
CA LYS A 43 1.22 6.45 9.28
C LYS A 43 1.30 6.59 7.76
N TYR A 44 2.24 5.90 7.13
CA TYR A 44 2.43 5.91 5.68
C TYR A 44 2.60 4.48 5.15
N PHE A 45 2.33 4.29 3.86
CA PHE A 45 2.67 3.06 3.16
C PHE A 45 4.15 3.08 2.78
N THR A 46 4.78 1.92 2.79
CA THR A 46 6.10 1.80 2.17
C THR A 46 6.08 0.76 1.07
N LEU A 47 6.86 1.01 0.04
CA LEU A 47 7.05 0.11 -1.08
C LEU A 47 8.53 -0.27 -1.16
N PRO A 48 8.83 -1.51 -1.56
CA PRO A 48 10.20 -1.94 -1.82
C PRO A 48 10.75 -1.14 -3.03
N LEU A 49 12.07 -0.98 -3.12
CA LEU A 49 12.72 -0.21 -4.20
C LEU A 49 12.33 -0.76 -5.59
N GLU A 50 12.13 -2.06 -5.65
CA GLU A 50 11.69 -2.88 -6.77
C GLU A 50 10.41 -2.32 -7.40
N TYR A 51 9.52 -1.69 -6.63
CA TYR A 51 8.34 -1.01 -7.18
C TYR A 51 8.70 0.00 -8.28
N TRP A 52 9.84 0.69 -8.12
CA TRP A 52 10.34 1.65 -9.10
C TRP A 52 11.37 1.05 -10.06
N SER A 53 12.33 0.26 -9.57
CA SER A 53 13.40 -0.28 -10.43
C SER A 53 12.85 -1.25 -11.48
N ASP A 54 11.81 -2.01 -11.12
CA ASP A 54 11.23 -3.05 -11.96
C ASP A 54 9.97 -2.55 -12.67
N SER A 55 9.73 -1.24 -12.66
CA SER A 55 8.64 -0.58 -13.38
C SER A 55 7.20 -0.98 -13.01
N TRP A 56 6.98 -1.57 -11.83
CA TRP A 56 5.64 -1.90 -11.33
C TRP A 56 4.67 -0.69 -11.29
N TYR A 57 5.18 0.51 -11.08
CA TYR A 57 4.39 1.75 -11.17
C TYR A 57 3.83 2.05 -12.57
N ARG A 58 4.34 1.41 -13.62
CA ARG A 58 3.79 1.49 -14.98
C ARG A 58 2.98 0.25 -15.32
N ASP A 59 3.49 -0.91 -14.93
CA ASP A 59 2.94 -2.20 -15.33
C ASP A 59 1.61 -2.50 -14.63
N LEU A 60 1.45 -2.05 -13.38
CA LEU A 60 0.20 -2.19 -12.65
C LEU A 60 -0.82 -1.13 -13.06
N THR A 61 -2.07 -1.58 -13.19
CA THR A 61 -3.24 -0.73 -13.31
C THR A 61 -3.44 0.13 -12.06
N VAL A 62 -4.29 1.16 -12.15
CA VAL A 62 -4.62 2.00 -10.97
C VAL A 62 -5.28 1.14 -9.89
N GLN A 63 -6.14 0.20 -10.29
CA GLN A 63 -6.82 -0.75 -9.42
C GLN A 63 -5.81 -1.70 -8.77
N GLY A 64 -4.87 -2.25 -9.54
CA GLY A 64 -3.80 -3.10 -9.03
C GLY A 64 -2.94 -2.38 -7.99
N LYS A 65 -2.58 -1.12 -8.25
CA LYS A 65 -1.85 -0.27 -7.29
C LYS A 65 -2.65 -0.04 -6.00
N ALA A 66 -3.94 0.26 -6.10
CA ALA A 66 -4.79 0.46 -4.93
C ALA A 66 -4.85 -0.81 -4.06
N VAL A 67 -5.09 -1.97 -4.67
CA VAL A 67 -5.12 -3.26 -3.95
C VAL A 67 -3.74 -3.59 -3.38
N LEU A 68 -2.65 -3.31 -4.09
CA LEU A 68 -1.29 -3.51 -3.60
C LEU A 68 -1.03 -2.72 -2.31
N LEU A 69 -1.40 -1.44 -2.27
CA LEU A 69 -1.20 -0.59 -1.09
C LEU A 69 -1.96 -1.12 0.12
N ILE A 70 -3.20 -1.58 -0.09
CA ILE A 70 -4.02 -2.17 0.98
C ILE A 70 -3.41 -3.47 1.45
N ALA A 71 -3.06 -4.36 0.53
CA ALA A 71 -2.42 -5.63 0.84
C ALA A 71 -1.11 -5.42 1.62
N ARG A 72 -0.32 -4.40 1.26
CA ARG A 72 0.89 -3.96 1.97
C ARG A 72 0.64 -3.35 3.34
N SER A 73 -0.61 -3.11 3.73
CA SER A 73 -1.00 -2.67 5.08
C SER A 73 -1.70 -3.77 5.89
N LEU A 74 -1.69 -5.00 5.37
CA LEU A 74 -2.28 -6.15 6.01
C LEU A 74 -1.21 -7.22 6.23
N ARG A 75 -1.43 -8.09 7.22
CA ARG A 75 -0.55 -9.26 7.43
C ARG A 75 -0.81 -10.32 6.36
N PRO A 76 0.20 -11.11 5.95
CA PRO A 76 0.00 -12.27 5.07
C PRO A 76 -1.15 -13.17 5.51
N GLY A 77 -1.91 -13.70 4.54
CA GLY A 77 -3.15 -14.44 4.80
C GLY A 77 -4.31 -13.54 5.19
N PHE A 78 -4.40 -12.33 4.64
CA PHE A 78 -5.47 -11.38 4.93
C PHE A 78 -6.73 -11.69 4.12
N TYR A 79 -7.87 -11.25 4.66
CA TYR A 79 -9.16 -11.37 3.99
C TYR A 79 -9.57 -10.00 3.41
N LEU A 80 -10.01 -9.99 2.15
CA LEU A 80 -10.60 -8.81 1.51
C LEU A 80 -12.06 -9.10 1.14
N PRO A 81 -13.02 -8.71 2.00
CA PRO A 81 -14.45 -8.92 1.75
C PRO A 81 -14.95 -7.99 0.65
N GLY A 82 -15.30 -8.55 -0.52
CA GLY A 82 -15.85 -7.78 -1.64
C GLY A 82 -17.08 -6.94 -1.25
N ARG A 83 -17.95 -7.44 -0.36
CA ARG A 83 -19.16 -6.72 0.09
C ARG A 83 -18.87 -5.52 1.01
N LEU A 84 -17.78 -5.56 1.78
CA LEU A 84 -17.44 -4.51 2.75
C LEU A 84 -16.39 -3.55 2.21
N VAL A 85 -15.78 -3.85 1.05
CA VAL A 85 -14.66 -3.08 0.50
C VAL A 85 -15.01 -1.61 0.28
N LYS A 86 -16.24 -1.31 -0.16
CA LYS A 86 -16.73 0.06 -0.32
C LYS A 86 -16.78 0.80 1.01
N LYS A 87 -17.22 0.13 2.08
CA LYS A 87 -17.29 0.71 3.43
C LYS A 87 -15.90 0.92 4.03
N TRP A 88 -15.00 -0.03 3.84
CA TRP A 88 -13.68 -0.02 4.50
C TRP A 88 -12.64 0.82 3.77
N TYR A 89 -12.68 0.83 2.44
CA TYR A 89 -11.61 1.40 1.63
C TYR A 89 -12.11 2.36 0.53
N GLY A 90 -13.42 2.56 0.41
CA GLY A 90 -13.99 3.60 -0.46
C GLY A 90 -14.11 3.27 -1.94
N PHE A 91 -13.72 2.07 -2.40
CA PHE A 91 -13.86 1.65 -3.81
C PHE A 91 -14.91 0.55 -4.01
N SER A 92 -15.36 0.37 -5.26
CA SER A 92 -16.37 -0.63 -5.60
C SER A 92 -15.83 -2.06 -5.51
N PRO A 93 -16.72 -3.07 -5.36
CA PRO A 93 -16.32 -4.48 -5.46
C PRO A 93 -15.63 -4.82 -6.79
N ASP A 94 -15.98 -4.14 -7.88
CA ASP A 94 -15.36 -4.35 -9.19
C ASP A 94 -13.90 -3.88 -9.19
N VAL A 95 -13.61 -2.71 -8.61
CA VAL A 95 -12.23 -2.21 -8.46
C VAL A 95 -11.37 -3.18 -7.64
N LEU A 96 -11.95 -3.79 -6.59
CA LEU A 96 -11.25 -4.84 -5.84
C LEU A 96 -10.93 -6.04 -6.74
N THR A 97 -11.93 -6.51 -7.48
CA THR A 97 -11.83 -7.69 -8.34
C THR A 97 -10.80 -7.48 -9.44
N ASP A 98 -10.87 -6.34 -10.14
CA ASP A 98 -9.92 -5.95 -11.18
C ASP A 98 -8.50 -5.82 -10.62
N GLY A 99 -8.34 -5.20 -9.45
CA GLY A 99 -7.04 -5.05 -8.82
C GLY A 99 -6.45 -6.39 -8.37
N ILE A 100 -7.25 -7.31 -7.82
CA ILE A 100 -6.79 -8.68 -7.49
C ILE A 100 -6.39 -9.44 -8.76
N ASN A 101 -7.18 -9.31 -9.84
CA ASN A 101 -6.88 -9.97 -11.11
C ASN A 101 -5.60 -9.44 -11.74
N ASP A 102 -5.37 -8.12 -11.66
CA ASP A 102 -4.13 -7.49 -12.13
C ASP A 102 -2.91 -8.00 -11.35
N LEU A 103 -3.00 -8.02 -10.01
CA LEU A 103 -1.92 -8.57 -9.18
C LEU A 103 -1.68 -10.08 -9.43
N ARG A 104 -2.74 -10.86 -9.67
CA ARG A 104 -2.61 -12.29 -10.02
C ARG A 104 -1.95 -12.49 -11.38
N LYS A 105 -2.33 -11.69 -12.38
CA LYS A 105 -1.74 -11.72 -13.72
C LYS A 105 -0.23 -11.49 -13.68
N HIS A 106 0.23 -10.68 -12.75
CA HIS A 106 1.65 -10.40 -12.51
C HIS A 106 2.30 -11.31 -11.45
N GLU A 107 1.60 -12.36 -11.00
CA GLU A 107 2.08 -13.33 -9.99
C GLU A 107 2.47 -12.69 -8.64
N LEU A 108 1.94 -11.50 -8.34
CA LEU A 108 2.24 -10.73 -7.13
C LEU A 108 1.35 -11.09 -5.94
N ILE A 109 0.30 -11.89 -6.14
CA ILE A 109 -0.63 -12.28 -5.09
C ILE A 109 -1.10 -13.73 -5.27
N THR A 110 -1.19 -14.45 -4.16
CA THR A 110 -1.75 -15.80 -4.10
C THR A 110 -2.94 -15.83 -3.15
N SER A 111 -3.85 -16.80 -3.32
CA SER A 111 -5.00 -17.01 -2.44
C SER A 111 -5.07 -18.45 -1.94
N LYS A 112 -5.50 -18.64 -0.70
CA LYS A 112 -5.91 -19.92 -0.14
C LYS A 112 -7.31 -19.79 0.42
N ASP A 113 -8.18 -20.70 0.04
CA ASP A 113 -9.52 -20.75 0.59
C ASP A 113 -9.47 -21.26 2.04
N ARG A 114 -10.16 -20.54 2.93
CA ARG A 114 -10.38 -21.01 4.29
C ARG A 114 -11.88 -21.22 4.49
N THR A 115 -12.21 -22.43 4.91
CA THR A 115 -13.56 -22.79 5.31
C THR A 115 -13.74 -22.39 6.77
N ARG A 116 -14.72 -21.54 7.04
CA ARG A 116 -15.14 -21.23 8.41
C ARG A 116 -16.53 -21.83 8.63
N GLU A 117 -16.64 -22.67 9.65
CA GLU A 117 -17.93 -23.11 10.18
C GLU A 117 -18.43 -22.08 11.19
N ASP A 118 -19.66 -21.59 11.01
CA ASP A 118 -20.32 -20.71 11.97
C ASP A 118 -21.41 -21.49 12.72
N TYR A 119 -21.17 -21.76 14.00
CA TYR A 119 -22.07 -22.57 14.84
C TYR A 119 -23.31 -21.80 15.35
N GLY A 120 -23.45 -20.51 15.00
CA GLY A 120 -24.53 -19.65 15.51
C GLY A 120 -25.82 -19.64 14.69
N THR A 121 -25.82 -20.08 13.43
CA THR A 121 -27.02 -20.06 12.58
C THR A 121 -26.94 -21.15 11.53
N ALA A 122 -27.73 -22.22 11.69
CA ALA A 122 -28.02 -23.24 10.68
C ALA A 122 -26.88 -23.54 9.68
N GLN A 123 -25.75 -24.08 10.16
CA GLN A 123 -24.71 -24.78 9.39
C GLN A 123 -24.40 -24.21 7.99
N ILE A 124 -24.25 -22.89 7.87
CA ILE A 124 -23.81 -22.25 6.63
C ILE A 124 -22.28 -22.25 6.61
N THR A 125 -21.71 -23.03 5.71
CA THR A 125 -20.28 -23.04 5.47
C THR A 125 -19.93 -21.86 4.56
N PHE A 126 -19.11 -20.92 5.04
CA PHE A 126 -18.58 -19.84 4.20
C PHE A 126 -17.13 -20.17 3.82
N THR A 127 -16.86 -20.16 2.52
CA THR A 127 -15.49 -20.24 1.99
C THR A 127 -15.01 -18.82 1.72
N GLU A 128 -13.98 -18.40 2.44
CA GLU A 128 -13.40 -17.06 2.32
C GLU A 128 -11.98 -17.15 1.74
N PRO A 129 -11.66 -16.43 0.65
CA PRO A 129 -10.32 -16.42 0.10
C PRO A 129 -9.39 -15.56 0.97
N HIS A 130 -8.31 -16.17 1.47
CA HIS A 130 -7.24 -15.48 2.18
C HIS A 130 -6.04 -15.26 1.25
N TYR A 131 -5.62 -14.00 1.14
CA TYR A 131 -4.60 -13.57 0.20
C TYR A 131 -3.25 -13.31 0.87
N THR A 132 -2.18 -13.53 0.10
CA THR A 132 -0.80 -13.24 0.49
C THR A 132 -0.04 -12.66 -0.69
N LEU A 133 0.69 -11.56 -0.47
CA LEU A 133 1.58 -10.97 -1.47
C LEU A 133 2.82 -11.85 -1.69
N GLY A 134 3.24 -11.96 -2.94
CA GLY A 134 4.51 -12.55 -3.36
C GLY A 134 5.63 -11.52 -3.42
N ALA A 135 6.85 -11.98 -3.70
CA ALA A 135 7.99 -11.10 -3.94
C ALA A 135 7.72 -10.16 -5.14
N PRO A 136 8.21 -8.90 -5.11
CA PRO A 136 9.05 -8.28 -4.07
C PRO A 136 8.25 -7.68 -2.88
N PHE A 137 6.94 -7.88 -2.82
CA PHE A 137 6.04 -7.18 -1.91
C PHE A 137 5.68 -7.96 -0.63
N ASP A 138 6.11 -9.22 -0.54
CA ASP A 138 5.85 -10.19 0.54
C ASP A 138 6.40 -9.77 1.91
N LYS A 139 7.49 -9.01 1.94
CA LYS A 139 8.15 -8.60 3.19
C LYS A 139 7.46 -7.40 3.81
N PRO A 140 6.94 -7.50 5.04
CA PRO A 140 6.38 -6.34 5.71
C PRO A 140 7.48 -5.32 5.98
N SER A 141 7.12 -4.06 5.82
CA SER A 141 8.06 -2.96 6.02
C SER A 141 8.17 -2.52 7.47
N LYS A 142 9.33 -1.96 7.83
CA LYS A 142 9.56 -1.35 9.13
C LYS A 142 8.66 -0.10 9.23
N GLY A 143 7.62 -0.15 10.08
CA GLY A 143 6.61 0.93 10.21
C GLY A 143 5.26 0.65 9.53
N GLN A 144 5.05 -0.55 8.99
CA GLN A 144 3.82 -0.95 8.32
C GLN A 144 2.58 -0.84 9.23
N ILE A 145 1.53 -0.19 8.72
CA ILE A 145 0.19 -0.19 9.31
C ILE A 145 -0.35 -1.61 9.24
N ASP A 146 -0.97 -2.08 10.32
CA ASP A 146 -1.81 -3.28 10.33
C ASP A 146 -3.28 -2.86 10.37
N LEU A 147 -3.91 -2.71 9.20
CA LEU A 147 -5.34 -2.36 9.12
C LEU A 147 -6.23 -3.47 9.71
N GLY A 148 -5.73 -4.71 9.81
CA GLY A 148 -6.43 -5.83 10.44
C GLY A 148 -6.63 -5.65 11.95
N GLN A 149 -5.82 -4.82 12.61
CA GLN A 149 -6.03 -4.45 14.01
C GLN A 149 -7.04 -3.31 14.20
N LEU A 150 -7.11 -2.36 13.27
CA LEU A 150 -8.04 -1.21 13.35
C LEU A 150 -9.49 -1.61 13.09
N ILE A 151 -9.73 -2.58 12.20
CA ILE A 151 -11.09 -3.09 11.92
C ILE A 151 -11.65 -3.89 13.11
N LYS A 152 -10.79 -4.40 14.01
CA LYS A 152 -11.21 -5.13 15.23
C LYS A 152 -11.57 -4.22 16.40
N THR A 153 -11.35 -2.90 16.31
CA THR A 153 -11.75 -1.96 17.36
C THR A 153 -13.21 -1.54 17.15
N PRO A 154 -14.16 -1.96 18.02
CA PRO A 154 -15.54 -1.50 17.92
C PRO A 154 -15.57 -0.01 18.31
N GLY A 155 -15.77 0.88 17.33
CA GLY A 155 -16.09 2.29 17.61
C GLY A 155 -15.54 3.36 16.66
N ILE A 156 -14.61 3.05 15.75
CA ILE A 156 -13.95 4.12 14.95
C ILE A 156 -14.75 4.51 13.69
N PHE A 157 -15.73 3.71 13.26
CA PHE A 157 -16.64 4.06 12.15
C PHE A 157 -18.10 3.87 12.54
N THR A 158 -18.51 4.47 13.66
CA THR A 158 -19.93 4.74 13.90
C THR A 158 -20.25 6.05 13.18
N SER A 159 -20.90 5.96 12.03
CA SER A 159 -21.64 7.10 11.48
C SER A 159 -22.62 7.52 12.56
N GLU A 160 -22.45 8.71 13.13
CA GLU A 160 -23.57 9.40 13.75
C GLU A 160 -24.67 9.47 12.68
N ARG A 161 -25.83 8.93 13.03
CA ARG A 161 -27.08 9.13 12.32
C ARG A 161 -28.09 9.56 13.37
N GLY A 162 -28.64 10.77 13.18
CA GLY A 162 -29.93 11.20 13.70
C GLY A 162 -29.94 11.59 15.16
#